data_AF-A0A7S3W5J9-F1
#
_entry.id   AF-A0A7S3W5J9-F1
#
_cell.length_a   1.000
_cell.length_b   1.000
_cell.length_c   1.000
_cell.angle_alpha   90.00
_cell.angle_beta   90.00
_cell.angle_gamma   90.00
#
_symmetry.space_group_name_H-M   'P 1'
#
loop_
_entity.id
_entity.type
_entity.pdbx_description
1 polymer ?
#
loop_
_entity_poly.entity_id
_entity_poly.type
_entity_poly.pdbx_seq_one_letter_code
_entity_poly.pdbx_strand_id
1 'polypeptide(L)'
;GKHTSTPVETHRPRSEDIPTGAMASQIPAGVDVMEMCHALAESGGEFAKQFDRSSPEFHGDIKAAVPMGGARVPESMGGQDAANWRDLPETQFAIEPEYGPEYHVAMACYERLNAAKKSISTLNKPVENAMKVRLQYKDAEGDDRTALNSRLAGLENERNGALSSATEIVIQMDKTIVSERTVKCIEEVVEQGKYEYQDKASFGDYMLVLQRANQAIFADQKKILQTIKDIKKAAREASKPVEKVATPARAGGPPQEAAPAATADEPAVAAQ
;
A
#
# COMPACT_ATOMS: atom_id res chain seq x y z
N GLY A 1 61.88 7.98 -22.72
CA GLY A 1 61.35 8.14 -21.36
C GLY A 1 61.18 6.78 -20.74
N LYS A 2 61.91 6.50 -19.65
CA LYS A 2 61.76 5.27 -18.87
C LYS A 2 60.85 5.61 -17.68
N HIS A 3 59.62 5.12 -17.67
CA HIS A 3 58.77 5.17 -16.48
C HIS A 3 59.11 3.97 -15.61
N THR A 4 59.78 4.24 -14.49
CA THR A 4 60.01 3.28 -13.42
C THR A 4 58.72 3.11 -12.63
N SER A 5 58.21 1.88 -12.60
CA SER A 5 57.11 1.44 -11.76
C SER A 5 57.56 1.43 -10.29
N THR A 6 56.90 2.21 -9.43
CA THR A 6 57.00 2.07 -7.98
C THR A 6 55.86 1.16 -7.50
N PRO A 7 56.14 0.14 -6.68
CA PRO A 7 55.09 -0.72 -6.13
C PRO A 7 54.24 0.07 -5.12
N VAL A 8 52.93 -0.07 -5.22
CA VAL A 8 51.98 0.45 -4.23
C VAL A 8 52.16 -0.35 -2.94
N GLU A 9 52.69 0.32 -1.93
CA GLU A 9 52.87 -0.20 -0.59
C GLU A 9 51.51 -0.47 0.04
N THR A 10 51.12 -1.74 0.16
CA THR A 10 49.87 -2.13 0.83
C THR A 10 50.02 -1.87 2.32
N HIS A 11 49.45 -0.76 2.78
CA HIS A 11 49.38 -0.40 4.18
C HIS A 11 48.56 -1.47 4.94
N ARG A 12 49.20 -2.25 5.82
CA ARG A 12 48.47 -3.08 6.79
C ARG A 12 47.79 -2.14 7.80
N PRO A 13 46.46 -2.18 7.97
CA PRO A 13 45.82 -1.48 9.07
C PRO A 13 46.27 -2.13 10.39
N ARG A 14 46.58 -1.31 11.40
CA ARG A 14 46.88 -1.80 12.75
C ARG A 14 45.56 -2.16 13.43
N SER A 15 45.61 -3.05 14.42
CA SER A 15 44.44 -3.53 15.19
C SER A 15 43.62 -2.44 15.88
N GLU A 16 44.10 -1.19 15.87
CA GLU A 16 43.49 -0.03 16.51
C GLU A 16 42.55 0.76 15.58
N ASP A 17 42.50 0.45 14.27
CA ASP A 17 41.74 1.20 13.26
C ASP A 17 40.30 0.67 13.01
N ILE A 18 39.74 -0.18 13.88
CA ILE A 18 38.38 -0.70 13.71
C ILE A 18 37.36 0.33 14.24
N PRO A 19 36.45 0.87 13.40
CA PRO A 19 35.44 1.81 13.85
C PRO A 19 34.48 1.12 14.83
N THR A 20 34.49 1.57 16.08
CA THR A 20 33.64 1.08 17.19
C THR A 20 32.24 1.71 17.10
N GLY A 21 31.57 1.52 15.97
CA GLY A 21 30.25 2.10 15.71
C GLY A 21 29.35 1.19 14.86
N ALA A 22 28.16 0.90 15.39
CA ALA A 22 26.92 0.37 14.79
C ALA A 22 26.94 -0.89 13.88
N MET A 23 28.06 -1.29 13.29
CA MET A 23 28.17 -2.49 12.44
C MET A 23 28.59 -3.75 13.22
N ALA A 24 29.10 -3.60 14.45
CA ALA A 24 29.55 -4.73 15.27
C ALA A 24 28.40 -5.60 15.82
N SER A 25 27.15 -5.12 15.77
CA SER A 25 25.98 -5.80 16.37
C SER A 25 25.32 -6.85 15.47
N GLN A 26 25.81 -7.06 14.25
CA GLN A 26 25.24 -8.03 13.29
C GLN A 26 26.20 -9.14 12.85
N ILE A 27 27.40 -9.22 13.42
CA ILE A 27 28.35 -10.28 13.08
C ILE A 27 28.02 -11.53 13.92
N PRO A 28 27.70 -12.69 13.30
CA PRO A 28 27.40 -13.92 14.02
C PRO A 28 28.57 -14.33 14.92
N ALA A 29 28.25 -14.85 16.12
CA ALA A 29 29.28 -15.30 17.06
C ALA A 29 30.14 -16.43 16.46
N GLY A 30 31.46 -16.25 16.43
CA GLY A 30 32.43 -17.22 15.93
C GLY A 30 33.06 -16.92 14.56
N VAL A 31 32.66 -15.82 13.90
CA VAL A 31 33.27 -15.39 12.64
C VAL A 31 34.48 -14.51 12.91
N ASP A 32 35.67 -14.90 12.42
CA ASP A 32 36.84 -14.02 12.43
C ASP A 32 36.65 -12.90 11.40
N VAL A 33 36.43 -11.69 11.91
CA VAL A 33 36.17 -10.49 11.12
C VAL A 33 37.33 -10.18 10.18
N MET A 34 38.57 -10.52 10.57
CA MET A 34 39.75 -10.27 9.74
C MET A 34 39.82 -11.25 8.57
N GLU A 35 39.46 -12.52 8.78
CA GLU A 35 39.38 -13.53 7.72
C GLU A 35 38.25 -13.20 6.73
N MET A 36 37.10 -12.73 7.24
CA MET A 36 35.99 -12.27 6.38
C MET A 36 36.39 -11.06 5.52
N CYS A 37 37.09 -10.08 6.09
CA CYS A 37 37.59 -8.91 5.35
C CYS A 37 38.64 -9.32 4.29
N HIS A 38 39.47 -10.32 4.58
CA HIS A 38 40.44 -10.85 3.62
C HIS A 38 39.75 -11.56 2.46
N ALA A 39 38.78 -12.43 2.74
CA ALA A 39 38.00 -13.14 1.72
C ALA A 39 37.20 -12.17 0.84
N LEU A 40 36.68 -11.08 1.41
CA LEU A 40 36.01 -10.01 0.65
C LEU A 40 36.98 -9.25 -0.26
N ALA A 41 38.20 -8.98 0.21
CA ALA A 41 39.22 -8.32 -0.61
C ALA A 41 39.72 -9.22 -1.75
N GLU A 42 39.94 -10.52 -1.49
CA GLU A 42 40.38 -11.49 -2.49
C GLU A 42 39.29 -11.75 -3.55
N SER A 43 38.03 -11.91 -3.13
CA SER A 43 36.91 -12.07 -4.08
C SER A 43 36.68 -10.83 -4.96
N GLY A 44 36.91 -9.63 -4.42
CA GLY A 44 36.88 -8.38 -5.21
C GLY A 44 37.96 -8.34 -6.28
N GLY A 45 39.17 -8.82 -5.95
CA GLY A 45 40.28 -8.94 -6.90
C GLY A 45 40.03 -9.97 -8.00
N GLU A 46 39.47 -11.13 -7.66
CA GLU A 46 39.09 -12.17 -8.63
C GLU A 46 37.93 -11.72 -9.53
N PHE A 47 36.94 -11.02 -8.97
CA PHE A 47 35.84 -10.46 -9.75
C PHE A 47 36.33 -9.42 -10.76
N ALA A 48 37.26 -8.54 -10.37
CA ALA A 48 37.82 -7.53 -11.25
C ALA A 48 38.55 -8.14 -12.46
N LYS A 49 39.22 -9.29 -12.28
CA LYS A 49 39.90 -10.02 -13.37
C LYS A 49 38.93 -10.52 -14.46
N GLN A 50 37.65 -10.72 -14.15
CA GLN A 50 36.64 -11.13 -15.14
C GLN A 50 36.26 -10.01 -16.12
N PHE A 51 36.55 -8.76 -15.78
CA PHE A 51 36.25 -7.57 -16.60
C PHE A 51 37.50 -6.94 -17.23
N ASP A 52 38.70 -7.40 -16.87
CA ASP A 52 39.94 -6.99 -17.52
C ASP A 52 40.16 -7.80 -18.79
N ARG A 53 40.05 -7.13 -19.95
CA ARG A 53 40.23 -7.73 -21.29
C ARG A 53 41.61 -8.35 -21.52
N SER A 54 42.61 -7.99 -20.71
CA SER A 54 43.96 -8.53 -20.79
C SER A 54 44.18 -9.74 -19.87
N SER A 55 43.24 -10.02 -18.98
CA SER A 55 43.27 -11.19 -18.08
C SER A 55 42.89 -12.47 -18.82
N PRO A 56 43.57 -13.61 -18.58
CA PRO A 56 43.18 -14.90 -19.14
C PRO A 56 41.83 -15.41 -18.63
N GLU A 57 41.30 -14.84 -17.53
CA GLU A 57 40.01 -15.17 -16.92
C GLU A 57 38.85 -14.28 -17.43
N PHE A 58 39.11 -13.40 -18.40
CA PHE A 58 38.11 -12.50 -19.00
C PHE A 58 36.97 -13.31 -19.66
N HIS A 59 35.78 -13.29 -19.05
CA HIS A 59 34.59 -14.08 -19.42
C HIS A 59 34.78 -15.62 -19.48
N GLY A 60 35.87 -16.17 -18.94
CA GLY A 60 36.17 -17.61 -19.01
C GLY A 60 36.18 -18.16 -20.45
N ASP A 61 35.61 -19.35 -20.66
CA ASP A 61 35.52 -19.99 -21.99
C ASP A 61 34.40 -19.42 -22.90
N ILE A 62 33.65 -18.41 -22.45
CA ILE A 62 32.49 -17.87 -23.18
C ILE A 62 32.97 -16.84 -24.22
N LYS A 63 33.45 -17.33 -25.37
CA LYS A 63 33.85 -16.51 -26.53
C LYS A 63 32.70 -16.20 -27.50
N ALA A 64 31.48 -16.60 -27.19
CA ALA A 64 30.33 -16.40 -28.06
C ALA A 64 29.73 -15.00 -27.85
N ALA A 65 29.78 -14.14 -28.89
CA ALA A 65 29.12 -12.85 -28.86
C ALA A 65 27.59 -13.04 -28.74
N VAL A 66 27.00 -12.50 -27.68
CA VAL A 66 25.54 -12.51 -27.50
C VAL A 66 24.94 -11.56 -28.55
N PRO A 67 24.02 -12.03 -29.41
CA PRO A 67 23.39 -11.19 -30.42
C PRO A 67 22.65 -10.04 -29.73
N MET A 68 23.01 -8.80 -30.07
CA MET A 68 22.30 -7.62 -29.60
C MET A 68 20.91 -7.58 -30.25
N GLY A 69 19.91 -8.08 -29.53
CA GLY A 69 18.53 -8.07 -30.00
C GLY A 69 17.69 -9.23 -29.47
N GLY A 70 17.66 -9.45 -28.14
CA GLY A 70 16.58 -10.13 -27.39
C GLY A 70 16.08 -11.51 -27.84
N ALA A 71 16.69 -12.14 -28.85
CA ALA A 71 16.07 -13.26 -29.56
C ALA A 71 16.37 -14.63 -28.94
N ARG A 72 17.27 -14.73 -27.96
CA ARG A 72 17.57 -16.00 -27.29
C ARG A 72 17.55 -15.82 -25.78
N VAL A 73 16.54 -16.42 -25.16
CA VAL A 73 16.50 -16.65 -23.71
C VAL A 73 17.51 -17.76 -23.40
N PRO A 74 18.35 -17.63 -22.35
CA PRO A 74 19.29 -18.69 -21.95
C PRO A 74 18.57 -20.02 -21.69
N GLU A 75 19.20 -21.14 -22.04
CA GLU A 75 18.63 -22.49 -21.86
C GLU A 75 18.25 -22.79 -20.39
N SER A 76 18.93 -22.16 -19.42
CA SER A 76 18.60 -22.26 -17.99
C SER A 76 17.31 -21.51 -17.58
N MET A 77 16.77 -20.66 -18.46
CA MET A 77 15.51 -19.93 -18.25
C MET A 77 14.41 -20.35 -19.23
N GLY A 78 14.71 -21.24 -20.18
CA GLY A 78 13.80 -21.64 -21.25
C GLY A 78 13.21 -23.04 -21.07
N GLY A 79 12.21 -23.18 -20.19
CA GLY A 79 11.33 -24.35 -20.22
C GLY A 79 10.48 -24.39 -21.51
N GLN A 80 9.67 -25.45 -21.70
CA GLN A 80 8.77 -25.60 -22.86
C GLN A 80 7.87 -24.37 -23.11
N ASP A 81 7.64 -23.54 -22.10
CA ASP A 81 6.84 -22.32 -22.16
C ASP A 81 7.57 -21.08 -22.73
N ALA A 82 8.90 -21.13 -22.89
CA ALA A 82 9.67 -20.01 -23.43
C ALA A 82 9.68 -19.94 -24.97
N ALA A 83 9.21 -20.99 -25.65
CA ALA A 83 9.31 -21.11 -27.10
C ALA A 83 8.38 -20.13 -27.85
N ASN A 84 7.23 -19.78 -27.29
CA ASN A 84 6.18 -19.05 -28.01
C ASN A 84 5.59 -17.89 -27.20
N TRP A 85 6.45 -17.04 -26.62
CA TRP A 85 5.97 -15.80 -25.97
C TRP A 85 5.23 -14.86 -26.95
N ARG A 86 5.44 -15.03 -28.26
CA ARG A 86 4.70 -14.34 -29.33
C ARG A 86 3.29 -14.89 -29.58
N ASP A 87 3.04 -16.14 -29.19
CA ASP A 87 1.71 -16.76 -29.28
C ASP A 87 0.98 -16.73 -27.93
N LEU A 88 1.55 -16.06 -26.92
CA LEU A 88 0.80 -15.73 -25.72
C LEU A 88 -0.42 -14.92 -26.16
N PRO A 89 -1.64 -15.30 -25.75
CA PRO A 89 -2.82 -14.53 -26.09
C PRO A 89 -2.60 -13.10 -25.62
N GLU A 90 -2.71 -12.15 -26.56
CA GLU A 90 -2.63 -10.71 -26.24
C GLU A 90 -3.56 -10.47 -25.08
N THR A 91 -2.98 -10.08 -23.94
CA THR A 91 -3.76 -9.83 -22.74
C THR A 91 -4.63 -8.64 -23.07
N GLN A 92 -5.92 -8.90 -23.33
CA GLN A 92 -6.89 -7.85 -23.59
C GLN A 92 -6.80 -6.91 -22.39
N PHE A 93 -6.27 -5.70 -22.62
CA PHE A 93 -6.23 -4.67 -21.60
C PHE A 93 -7.69 -4.40 -21.22
N ALA A 94 -8.10 -4.94 -20.07
CA ALA A 94 -9.39 -4.63 -19.51
C ALA A 94 -9.33 -3.15 -19.16
N ILE A 95 -9.88 -2.30 -20.04
CA ILE A 95 -10.09 -0.89 -19.76
C ILE A 95 -10.94 -0.87 -18.49
N GLU A 96 -10.34 -0.36 -17.41
CA GLU A 96 -11.01 -0.33 -16.11
C GLU A 96 -12.30 0.47 -16.27
N PRO A 97 -13.47 -0.05 -15.83
CA PRO A 97 -14.72 0.67 -15.99
C PRO A 97 -14.60 2.03 -15.28
N GLU A 98 -14.91 3.12 -15.99
CA GLU A 98 -14.98 4.44 -15.37
C GLU A 98 -16.19 4.47 -14.43
N TYR A 99 -15.91 4.43 -13.12
CA TYR A 99 -16.95 4.43 -12.11
C TYR A 99 -17.46 5.85 -11.86
N GLY A 100 -18.76 5.98 -11.55
CA GLY A 100 -19.37 7.28 -11.28
C GLY A 100 -18.86 7.97 -10.01
N PRO A 101 -19.25 9.24 -9.78
CA PRO A 101 -18.79 10.04 -8.64
C PRO A 101 -19.09 9.40 -7.27
N GLU A 102 -20.18 8.64 -7.15
CA GLU A 102 -20.55 7.92 -5.93
C GLU A 102 -19.49 6.90 -5.50
N TYR A 103 -18.83 6.23 -6.47
CA TYR A 103 -17.74 5.30 -6.18
C TYR A 103 -16.54 6.02 -5.56
N HIS A 104 -16.16 7.17 -6.12
CA HIS A 104 -15.03 7.95 -5.63
C HIS A 104 -15.29 8.51 -4.24
N VAL A 105 -16.53 8.97 -3.97
CA VAL A 105 -16.95 9.41 -2.64
C VAL A 105 -16.87 8.25 -1.64
N ALA A 106 -17.38 7.07 -1.98
CA ALA A 106 -17.32 5.89 -1.12
C ALA A 106 -15.88 5.43 -0.85
N MET A 107 -15.02 5.42 -1.87
CA MET A 107 -13.59 5.10 -1.74
C MET A 107 -12.86 6.10 -0.84
N ALA A 108 -13.05 7.40 -1.07
CA ALA A 108 -12.45 8.45 -0.23
C ALA A 108 -12.92 8.33 1.24
N CYS A 109 -14.19 8.02 1.46
CA CYS A 109 -14.73 7.81 2.79
C CYS A 109 -14.10 6.57 3.47
N TYR A 110 -13.92 5.48 2.73
CA TYR A 110 -13.26 4.26 3.22
C TYR A 110 -11.80 4.54 3.63
N GLU A 111 -11.05 5.27 2.81
CA GLU A 111 -9.67 5.66 3.09
C GLU A 111 -9.57 6.56 4.32
N ARG A 112 -10.47 7.54 4.46
CA ARG A 112 -10.55 8.39 5.66
C ARG A 112 -10.83 7.58 6.93
N LEU A 113 -11.76 6.62 6.90
CA LEU A 113 -11.98 5.73 8.05
C LEU A 113 -10.74 4.90 8.41
N ASN A 114 -9.98 4.45 7.40
CA ASN A 114 -8.72 3.75 7.63
C ASN A 114 -7.67 4.67 8.27
N ALA A 115 -7.60 5.93 7.87
CA ALA A 115 -6.74 6.93 8.50
C ALA A 115 -7.15 7.17 9.97
N ALA A 116 -8.45 7.39 10.25
CA ALA A 116 -8.95 7.57 11.61
C ALA A 116 -8.62 6.38 12.51
N LYS A 117 -8.82 5.16 12.01
CA LYS A 117 -8.47 3.91 12.71
C LYS A 117 -6.98 3.83 13.04
N LYS A 118 -6.10 4.23 12.11
CA LYS A 118 -4.66 4.28 12.36
C LYS A 118 -4.33 5.28 13.46
N SER A 119 -4.89 6.49 13.41
CA SER A 119 -4.71 7.51 14.46
C SER A 119 -5.15 6.98 15.83
N ILE A 120 -6.31 6.31 15.92
CA ILE A 120 -6.77 5.69 17.18
C ILE A 120 -5.81 4.60 17.66
N SER A 121 -5.29 3.78 16.75
CA SER A 121 -4.34 2.72 17.09
C SER A 121 -3.01 3.26 17.64
N THR A 122 -2.62 4.47 17.24
CA THR A 122 -1.41 5.13 17.75
C THR A 122 -1.56 5.65 19.19
N LEU A 123 -2.77 5.80 19.72
CA LEU A 123 -3.01 6.38 21.06
C LEU A 123 -2.59 5.47 22.21
N ASN A 124 -2.63 4.15 22.02
CA ASN A 124 -2.43 3.20 23.11
C ASN A 124 -1.06 3.38 23.79
N LYS A 125 0.03 3.42 23.00
CA LYS A 125 1.40 3.52 23.55
C LYS A 125 1.69 4.87 24.24
N PRO A 126 1.39 6.04 23.66
CA PRO A 126 1.64 7.32 24.33
C PRO A 126 0.86 7.47 25.64
N VAL A 127 -0.40 7.02 25.69
CA VAL A 127 -1.22 7.10 26.91
C VAL A 127 -0.69 6.16 27.99
N GLU A 128 -0.36 4.91 27.65
CA GLU A 128 0.22 3.96 28.61
C GLU A 128 1.58 4.43 29.15
N ASN A 129 2.43 4.95 28.27
CA ASN A 129 3.74 5.45 28.67
C ASN A 129 3.64 6.72 29.51
N ALA A 130 2.71 7.63 29.19
CA ALA A 130 2.46 8.83 30.00
C ALA A 130 2.01 8.44 31.42
N MET A 131 1.12 7.44 31.54
CA MET A 131 0.73 6.89 32.84
C MET A 131 1.93 6.33 33.62
N LYS A 132 2.78 5.52 32.98
CA LYS A 132 3.99 4.96 33.62
C LYS A 132 4.96 6.04 34.07
N VAL A 133 5.18 7.07 33.26
CA VAL A 133 6.05 8.20 33.59
C VAL A 133 5.45 9.01 34.75
N ARG A 134 4.14 9.25 34.79
CA ARG A 134 3.47 9.93 35.92
C ARG A 134 3.59 9.16 37.23
N LEU A 135 3.59 7.83 37.19
CA LEU A 135 3.86 7.00 38.36
C LEU A 135 5.30 7.16 38.85
N GLN A 136 6.27 7.15 37.95
CA GLN A 136 7.70 7.37 38.28
C GLN A 136 7.98 8.79 38.76
N TYR A 137 7.21 9.77 38.28
CA TYR A 137 7.36 11.18 38.61
C TYR A 137 7.06 11.49 40.09
N LYS A 138 6.22 10.69 40.76
CA LYS A 138 5.83 10.92 42.17
C LYS A 138 7.00 10.80 43.15
N ASP A 139 7.98 9.95 42.83
CA ASP A 139 9.10 9.62 43.71
C ASP A 139 10.44 10.22 43.22
N ALA A 140 10.43 11.04 42.16
CA ALA A 140 11.63 11.58 41.53
C ALA A 140 11.99 13.00 42.03
N GLU A 141 13.27 13.24 42.28
CA GLU A 141 13.83 14.53 42.69
C GLU A 141 14.98 14.98 41.75
N GLY A 142 15.32 16.27 41.79
CA GLY A 142 16.48 16.81 41.06
C GLY A 142 16.42 16.64 39.54
N ASP A 143 17.55 16.22 38.94
CA ASP A 143 17.72 16.10 37.49
C ASP A 143 16.81 15.03 36.87
N ASP A 144 16.53 13.95 37.61
CA ASP A 144 15.63 12.86 37.17
C ASP A 144 14.20 13.37 36.96
N ARG A 145 13.73 14.28 37.82
CA ARG A 145 12.42 14.91 37.68
C ARG A 145 12.32 15.75 36.41
N THR A 146 13.38 16.48 36.06
CA THR A 146 13.43 17.30 34.85
C THR A 146 13.39 16.43 33.59
N ALA A 147 14.15 15.33 33.57
CA ALA A 147 14.15 14.38 32.47
C ALA A 147 12.78 13.70 32.28
N LEU A 148 12.14 13.27 33.37
CA LEU A 148 10.80 12.66 33.33
C LEU A 148 9.73 13.66 32.89
N ASN A 149 9.83 14.94 33.28
CA ASN A 149 8.90 15.98 32.83
C ASN A 149 8.99 16.21 31.32
N SER A 150 10.22 16.31 30.79
CA SER A 150 10.44 16.43 29.34
C SER A 150 9.87 15.24 28.57
N ARG A 151 10.06 14.02 29.08
CA ARG A 151 9.50 12.80 28.50
C ARG A 151 7.96 12.79 28.56
N LEU A 152 7.37 13.22 29.67
CA LEU A 152 5.92 13.30 29.83
C LEU A 152 5.32 14.28 28.80
N ALA A 153 5.90 15.46 28.66
CA ALA A 153 5.46 16.46 27.69
C ALA A 153 5.54 15.93 26.24
N GLY A 154 6.59 15.18 25.90
CA GLY A 154 6.71 14.51 24.59
C GLY A 154 5.57 13.51 24.33
N LEU A 155 5.28 12.65 25.30
CA LEU A 155 4.21 11.65 25.20
C LEU A 155 2.82 12.29 25.14
N GLU A 156 2.60 13.36 25.90
CA GLU A 156 1.34 14.13 25.84
C GLU A 156 1.16 14.84 24.50
N ASN A 157 2.24 15.35 23.90
CA ASN A 157 2.20 15.93 22.56
C ASN A 157 1.87 14.87 21.50
N GLU A 158 2.49 13.69 21.55
CA GLU A 158 2.16 12.57 20.65
C GLU A 158 0.70 12.15 20.79
N ARG A 159 0.22 11.99 22.03
CA ARG A 159 -1.18 11.69 22.34
C ARG A 159 -2.11 12.76 21.76
N ASN A 160 -1.86 14.03 22.06
CA ASN A 160 -2.70 15.14 21.63
C ASN A 160 -2.72 15.26 20.10
N GLY A 161 -1.59 15.06 19.43
CA GLY A 161 -1.51 15.03 17.97
C GLY A 161 -2.37 13.92 17.36
N ALA A 162 -2.32 12.71 17.93
CA ALA A 162 -3.16 11.59 17.49
C ALA A 162 -4.66 11.83 17.75
N LEU A 163 -5.03 12.45 18.89
CA LEU A 163 -6.41 12.83 19.18
C LEU A 163 -6.93 13.91 18.22
N SER A 164 -6.14 14.94 17.95
CA SER A 164 -6.49 15.99 16.98
C SER A 164 -6.67 15.41 15.59
N SER A 165 -5.73 14.56 15.14
CA SER A 165 -5.84 13.88 13.84
C SER A 165 -7.12 13.04 13.73
N ALA A 166 -7.44 12.24 14.75
CA ALA A 166 -8.67 11.44 14.76
C ALA A 166 -9.93 12.32 14.70
N THR A 167 -9.92 13.45 15.41
CA THR A 167 -11.05 14.40 15.46
C THR A 167 -11.26 15.09 14.12
N GLU A 168 -10.19 15.64 13.53
CA GLU A 168 -10.24 16.36 12.25
C GLU A 168 -10.75 15.46 11.12
N ILE A 169 -10.28 14.20 11.08
CA ILE A 169 -10.74 13.24 10.07
C ILE A 169 -12.25 13.05 10.19
N VAL A 170 -12.79 12.85 11.39
CA VAL A 170 -14.23 12.62 11.58
C VAL A 170 -15.08 13.86 11.29
N ILE A 171 -14.62 15.06 11.67
CA ILE A 171 -15.35 16.32 11.41
C ILE A 171 -15.50 16.57 9.91
N GLN A 172 -14.48 16.22 9.12
CA GLN A 172 -14.47 16.40 7.67
C GLN A 172 -15.26 15.31 6.91
N MET A 173 -15.75 14.28 7.60
CA MET A 173 -16.50 13.20 6.98
C MET A 173 -17.97 13.55 6.79
N ASP A 174 -18.52 13.04 5.69
CA ASP A 174 -19.95 13.15 5.42
C ASP A 174 -20.75 12.25 6.38
N LYS A 175 -21.58 12.89 7.20
CA LYS A 175 -22.43 12.24 8.21
C LYS A 175 -23.56 11.42 7.60
N THR A 176 -23.81 11.53 6.29
CA THR A 176 -24.76 10.66 5.58
C THR A 176 -24.15 9.29 5.27
N ILE A 177 -22.81 9.19 5.21
CA ILE A 177 -22.09 7.96 4.89
C ILE A 177 -21.58 7.27 6.17
N VAL A 178 -21.13 8.05 7.15
CA VAL A 178 -20.65 7.55 8.44
C VAL A 178 -21.78 7.54 9.45
N SER A 179 -21.90 6.46 10.22
CA SER A 179 -22.94 6.40 11.25
C SER A 179 -22.66 7.37 12.40
N GLU A 180 -23.72 7.92 12.98
CA GLU A 180 -23.63 8.72 14.21
C GLU A 180 -22.93 7.96 15.35
N ARG A 181 -23.06 6.63 15.37
CA ARG A 181 -22.39 5.77 16.34
C ARG A 181 -20.87 5.90 16.25
N THR A 182 -20.31 5.88 15.03
CA THR A 182 -18.86 6.03 14.82
C THR A 182 -18.40 7.40 15.27
N VAL A 183 -19.15 8.45 14.95
CA VAL A 183 -18.84 9.82 15.40
C VAL A 183 -18.82 9.89 16.93
N LYS A 184 -19.87 9.44 17.60
CA LYS A 184 -19.98 9.43 19.08
C LYS A 184 -18.87 8.62 19.75
N CYS A 185 -18.54 7.45 19.21
CA CYS A 185 -17.46 6.64 19.78
C CYS A 185 -16.08 7.32 19.63
N ILE A 186 -15.84 8.07 18.56
CA ILE A 186 -14.58 8.80 18.38
C ILE A 186 -14.54 10.05 19.26
N GLU A 187 -15.67 10.75 19.43
CA GLU A 187 -15.80 11.84 20.41
C GLU A 187 -15.49 11.35 21.84
N GLU A 188 -16.01 10.17 22.22
CA GLU A 188 -15.72 9.53 23.52
C GLU A 188 -14.23 9.20 23.67
N VAL A 189 -13.56 8.71 22.61
CA VAL A 189 -12.11 8.47 22.60
C VAL A 189 -11.32 9.77 22.85
N VAL A 190 -11.79 10.89 22.30
CA VAL A 190 -11.13 12.20 22.42
C VAL A 190 -11.36 12.82 23.80
N GLU A 191 -12.57 12.71 24.33
CA GLU A 191 -12.91 13.19 25.65
C GLU A 191 -12.11 12.43 26.72
N GLN A 192 -12.15 11.10 26.69
CA GLN A 192 -11.43 10.28 27.66
C GLN A 192 -9.92 10.29 27.42
N GLY A 193 -9.45 10.35 26.17
CA GLY A 193 -8.03 10.34 25.85
C GLY A 193 -7.25 11.52 26.42
N LYS A 194 -7.91 12.65 26.72
CA LYS A 194 -7.30 13.80 27.39
C LYS A 194 -7.05 13.57 28.87
N TYR A 195 -7.71 12.58 29.47
CA TYR A 195 -7.61 12.29 30.90
C TYR A 195 -6.20 11.92 31.34
N GLU A 196 -5.86 12.30 32.57
CA GLU A 196 -4.57 12.01 33.18
C GLU A 196 -4.62 10.70 33.96
N TYR A 197 -4.53 9.56 33.26
CA TYR A 197 -4.51 8.25 33.89
C TYR A 197 -3.34 8.12 34.88
N GLN A 198 -3.66 7.76 36.12
CA GLN A 198 -2.70 7.49 37.20
C GLN A 198 -2.67 6.03 37.63
N ASP A 199 -3.67 5.25 37.24
CA ASP A 199 -3.85 3.86 37.63
C ASP A 199 -4.20 2.98 36.42
N LYS A 200 -3.92 1.69 36.52
CA LYS A 200 -4.15 0.73 35.43
C LYS A 200 -5.64 0.43 35.20
N ALA A 201 -6.49 0.62 36.20
CA ALA A 201 -7.91 0.29 36.08
C ALA A 201 -8.62 1.33 35.18
N SER A 202 -8.41 2.62 35.45
CA SER A 202 -8.94 3.71 34.61
C SER A 202 -8.38 3.66 33.18
N PHE A 203 -7.11 3.27 33.01
CA PHE A 203 -6.55 3.01 31.67
C PHE A 203 -7.19 1.80 30.98
N GLY A 204 -7.53 0.75 31.74
CA GLY A 204 -8.27 -0.41 31.24
C GLY A 204 -9.65 -0.03 30.70
N ASP A 205 -10.37 0.85 31.39
CA ASP A 205 -11.66 1.38 30.93
C ASP A 205 -11.51 2.16 29.62
N TYR A 206 -10.45 2.95 29.48
CA TYR A 206 -10.14 3.65 28.24
C TYR A 206 -9.84 2.70 27.07
N MET A 207 -9.16 1.59 27.34
CA MET A 207 -8.91 0.56 26.32
C MET A 207 -10.21 -0.03 25.76
N LEU A 208 -11.25 -0.17 26.60
CA LEU A 208 -12.57 -0.61 26.15
C LEU A 208 -13.23 0.44 25.23
N VAL A 209 -13.03 1.73 25.50
CA VAL A 209 -13.49 2.82 24.63
C VAL A 209 -12.79 2.79 23.28
N LEU A 210 -11.47 2.63 23.26
CA LEU A 210 -10.70 2.46 22.02
C LEU A 210 -11.17 1.23 21.22
N GLN A 211 -11.47 0.12 21.89
CA GLN A 211 -11.98 -1.09 21.23
C GLN A 211 -13.38 -0.85 20.63
N ARG A 212 -14.27 -0.17 21.36
CA ARG A 212 -15.62 0.18 20.88
C ARG A 212 -15.56 1.09 19.65
N ALA A 213 -14.69 2.10 19.65
CA ALA A 213 -14.48 2.97 18.50
C ALA A 213 -13.96 2.21 17.28
N ASN A 214 -12.99 1.31 17.47
CA ASN A 214 -12.50 0.45 16.40
C ASN A 214 -13.62 -0.42 15.81
N GLN A 215 -14.45 -1.03 16.65
CA GLN A 215 -15.58 -1.85 16.19
C GLN A 215 -16.61 -1.03 15.41
N ALA A 216 -16.90 0.21 15.83
CA ALA A 216 -17.80 1.11 15.12
C ALA A 216 -17.25 1.47 13.73
N ILE A 217 -15.97 1.84 13.65
CA ILE A 217 -15.29 2.12 12.37
C ILE A 217 -15.35 0.90 11.45
N PHE A 218 -15.05 -0.30 11.96
CA PHE A 218 -15.12 -1.52 11.16
C PHE A 218 -16.52 -1.82 10.63
N ALA A 219 -17.57 -1.54 11.42
CA ALA A 219 -18.94 -1.74 10.98
C ALA A 219 -19.29 -0.83 9.79
N ASP A 220 -18.89 0.43 9.83
CA ASP A 220 -19.13 1.37 8.72
C ASP A 220 -18.24 1.07 7.52
N GLN A 221 -16.98 0.67 7.73
CA GLN A 221 -16.12 0.17 6.65
C GLN A 221 -16.73 -1.01 5.90
N LYS A 222 -17.37 -1.95 6.60
CA LYS A 222 -18.06 -3.07 5.96
C LYS A 222 -19.22 -2.62 5.08
N LYS A 223 -20.02 -1.64 5.55
CA LYS A 223 -21.12 -1.07 4.76
C LYS A 223 -20.61 -0.37 3.52
N ILE A 224 -19.60 0.49 3.66
CA ILE A 224 -19.00 1.23 2.53
C ILE A 224 -18.39 0.26 1.51
N LEU A 225 -17.69 -0.79 1.97
CA LEU A 225 -17.16 -1.83 1.08
C LEU A 225 -18.27 -2.58 0.33
N GLN A 226 -19.43 -2.78 0.96
CA GLN A 226 -20.58 -3.38 0.29
C GLN A 226 -21.13 -2.42 -0.79
N THR A 227 -21.31 -1.14 -0.47
CA THR A 227 -21.71 -0.11 -1.46
C THR A 227 -20.76 -0.06 -2.65
N ILE A 228 -19.44 -0.08 -2.40
CA ILE A 228 -18.41 -0.13 -3.44
C ILE A 228 -18.61 -1.36 -4.34
N LYS A 229 -18.83 -2.53 -3.76
CA LYS A 229 -19.07 -3.78 -4.52
C LYS A 229 -20.35 -3.71 -5.35
N ASP A 230 -21.41 -3.14 -4.79
CA ASP A 230 -22.70 -3.01 -5.47
C ASP A 230 -22.58 -2.07 -6.68
N ILE A 231 -21.85 -0.95 -6.54
CA ILE A 231 -21.54 -0.05 -7.66
C ILE A 231 -20.72 -0.77 -8.74
N LYS A 232 -19.67 -1.53 -8.35
CA LYS A 232 -18.86 -2.29 -9.30
C LYS A 232 -19.69 -3.36 -10.03
N LYS A 233 -20.61 -4.00 -9.33
CA LYS A 233 -21.53 -5.00 -9.91
C LYS A 233 -22.49 -4.36 -10.90
N ALA A 234 -23.12 -3.24 -10.52
CA ALA A 234 -24.04 -2.51 -11.39
C ALA A 234 -23.34 -2.02 -12.67
N ALA A 235 -22.12 -1.49 -12.56
CA ALA A 235 -21.31 -1.09 -13.72
C ALA A 235 -21.01 -2.29 -14.65
N ARG A 236 -20.68 -3.46 -14.08
CA ARG A 236 -20.43 -4.68 -14.85
C ARG A 236 -21.68 -5.23 -15.53
N GLU A 237 -22.84 -5.10 -14.90
CA GLU A 237 -24.13 -5.51 -15.48
C GLU A 237 -24.56 -4.56 -16.60
N ALA A 238 -24.33 -3.25 -16.43
CA ALA A 238 -24.59 -2.24 -17.47
C ALA A 238 -23.65 -2.36 -18.68
N SER A 239 -22.43 -2.89 -18.50
CA SER A 239 -21.45 -3.08 -19.58
C SER A 239 -21.60 -4.40 -20.34
N LYS A 240 -22.58 -5.27 -19.99
CA LYS A 240 -22.83 -6.49 -20.77
C LYS A 240 -23.41 -6.10 -22.14
N PRO A 241 -22.83 -6.54 -23.26
CA PRO A 241 -23.40 -6.27 -24.58
C PRO A 241 -24.80 -6.88 -24.64
N VAL A 242 -25.77 -6.06 -25.01
CA VAL A 242 -27.14 -6.51 -25.31
C VAL A 242 -27.03 -7.59 -26.38
N GLU A 243 -27.26 -8.84 -25.96
CA GLU A 243 -27.35 -9.98 -26.85
C GLU A 243 -28.41 -9.66 -27.89
N LYS A 244 -27.99 -9.65 -29.17
CA LYS A 244 -28.82 -9.27 -30.31
C LYS A 244 -30.17 -9.96 -30.20
N VAL A 245 -31.23 -9.16 -30.05
CA VAL A 245 -32.60 -9.60 -30.28
C VAL A 245 -32.62 -10.31 -31.63
N ALA A 246 -32.89 -11.62 -31.61
CA ALA A 246 -33.01 -12.43 -32.81
C ALA A 246 -34.10 -11.81 -33.70
N THR A 247 -33.69 -11.18 -34.79
CA THR A 247 -34.57 -10.79 -35.88
C THR A 247 -35.24 -12.06 -36.41
N PRO A 248 -36.58 -12.21 -36.35
CA PRO A 248 -37.23 -13.35 -36.99
C PRO A 248 -36.98 -13.27 -38.49
N ALA A 249 -36.52 -14.38 -39.06
CA ALA A 249 -36.20 -14.54 -40.47
C ALA A 249 -37.41 -14.14 -41.33
N ARG A 250 -37.28 -13.04 -42.07
CA ARG A 250 -38.20 -12.70 -43.16
C ARG A 250 -37.86 -13.62 -44.34
N ALA A 251 -38.57 -14.74 -44.43
CA ALA A 251 -38.58 -15.58 -45.61
C ALA A 251 -39.13 -14.78 -46.80
N GLY A 252 -38.36 -14.74 -47.88
CA GLY A 252 -38.73 -14.09 -49.12
C GLY A 252 -39.88 -14.82 -49.82
N GLY A 253 -40.86 -14.04 -50.29
CA GLY A 253 -41.82 -14.40 -51.31
C GLY A 253 -42.06 -13.16 -52.19
N PRO A 254 -42.14 -13.29 -53.53
CA PRO A 254 -42.09 -12.18 -54.48
C PRO A 254 -43.37 -11.32 -54.45
N PRO A 255 -43.30 -10.06 -54.94
CA PRO A 255 -44.42 -9.13 -54.92
C PRO A 255 -45.46 -9.52 -55.98
N GLN A 256 -46.69 -9.79 -55.54
CA GLN A 256 -47.83 -9.93 -56.43
C GLN A 256 -48.59 -8.61 -56.48
N GLU A 257 -48.54 -8.02 -57.66
CA GLU A 257 -49.25 -6.84 -58.13
C GLU A 257 -50.76 -7.12 -58.26
N ALA A 258 -51.58 -6.35 -57.56
CA ALA A 258 -52.98 -6.11 -57.92
C ALA A 258 -53.47 -4.81 -57.25
N ALA A 259 -53.74 -3.80 -58.08
CA ALA A 259 -54.45 -2.57 -57.74
C ALA A 259 -56.00 -2.78 -57.90
N PRO A 260 -56.85 -1.74 -57.88
CA PRO A 260 -57.45 -1.12 -56.70
C PRO A 260 -59.00 -1.07 -56.75
N ALA A 261 -59.67 -0.75 -55.62
CA ALA A 261 -61.01 -0.16 -55.55
C ALA A 261 -61.13 0.58 -54.20
N ALA A 262 -61.18 1.92 -54.12
CA ALA A 262 -62.37 2.78 -54.29
C ALA A 262 -63.58 2.28 -53.45
N THR A 263 -64.24 3.03 -52.55
CA THR A 263 -64.30 4.46 -52.23
C THR A 263 -65.21 4.64 -50.99
N ALA A 264 -65.01 5.76 -50.27
CA ALA A 264 -65.99 6.55 -49.50
C ALA A 264 -66.75 5.93 -48.30
N ASP A 265 -66.62 6.53 -47.10
CA ASP A 265 -67.49 7.65 -46.71
C ASP A 265 -66.98 8.32 -45.41
N GLU A 266 -66.65 9.60 -45.52
CA GLU A 266 -66.72 10.63 -44.47
C GLU A 266 -68.03 11.40 -44.78
N PRO A 267 -68.70 12.14 -43.86
CA PRO A 267 -68.03 13.21 -43.11
C PRO A 267 -68.63 13.64 -41.75
N ALA A 268 -67.76 14.28 -40.95
CA ALA A 268 -67.97 15.52 -40.16
C ALA A 268 -69.08 15.57 -39.07
N VAL A 269 -69.14 16.48 -38.09
CA VAL A 269 -68.55 17.79 -37.77
C VAL A 269 -68.61 17.90 -36.22
N ALA A 270 -67.64 18.46 -35.52
CA ALA A 270 -67.73 19.75 -34.78
C ALA A 270 -67.21 19.52 -33.35
N ALA A 271 -66.64 20.43 -32.58
CA ALA A 271 -66.03 21.75 -32.72
C ALA A 271 -65.71 22.18 -31.27
N GLN A 272 -64.63 22.95 -31.11
CA GLN A 272 -64.19 23.72 -29.93
C GLN A 272 -63.51 22.98 -28.78
#